data_AF-A0A3D0IIQ8-F1
#
_entry.id   AF-A0A3D0IIQ8-F1
#
_cell.length_a   1.000
_cell.length_b   1.000
_cell.length_c   1.000
_cell.angle_alpha   90.00
_cell.angle_beta   90.00
_cell.angle_gamma   90.00
#
_symmetry.space_group_name_H-M   'P 1'
#
loop_
_entity.id
_entity.type
_entity.pdbx_description
1 polymer ?
#
loop_
_entity_poly.entity_id
_entity_poly.type
_entity_poly.pdbx_seq_one_letter_code
_entity_poly.pdbx_strand_id
1 'polypeptide(L)'
;MKKDKYQRMADALRADGADETAIEKFVAMEKEHDEFARNSGITDIAAYKKWMALPEETRRACLTSAFCLKCMSTTIAPGYAVRQDKIGIVIEGVCSKCGRRVVRCCY
;
A
#
# COMPACT_ATOMS: atom_id res chain seq x y z
N MET A 1 -31.67 2.85 -9.92
CA MET A 1 -30.48 2.04 -9.57
C MET A 1 -29.49 2.97 -8.85
N LYS A 2 -28.91 2.56 -7.72
CA LYS A 2 -27.95 3.40 -6.98
C LYS A 2 -26.59 3.34 -7.69
N LYS A 3 -26.03 4.50 -8.06
CA LYS A 3 -24.70 4.58 -8.70
C LYS A 3 -23.61 4.08 -7.74
N ASP A 4 -22.63 3.34 -8.25
CA ASP A 4 -21.50 2.85 -7.45
C ASP A 4 -20.51 3.98 -7.08
N LYS A 5 -19.53 3.69 -6.21
CA LYS A 5 -18.51 4.67 -5.76
C LYS A 5 -17.84 5.38 -6.94
N TYR A 6 -17.41 4.62 -7.94
CA TYR A 6 -16.61 5.11 -9.05
C TYR A 6 -17.44 5.92 -10.05
N GLN A 7 -18.69 5.53 -10.28
CA GLN A 7 -19.63 6.30 -11.08
C GLN A 7 -19.93 7.65 -10.44
N ARG A 8 -20.17 7.70 -9.13
CA ARG A 8 -20.39 8.96 -8.41
C ARG A 8 -19.18 9.88 -8.46
N MET A 9 -17.98 9.32 -8.35
CA MET A 9 -16.72 10.06 -8.45
C MET A 9 -16.51 10.61 -9.86
N ALA A 10 -16.75 9.80 -10.89
CA ALA A 10 -16.67 10.24 -12.29
C ALA A 10 -17.67 11.37 -12.57
N ASP A 11 -18.91 11.23 -12.12
CA ASP A 11 -19.95 12.27 -12.32
C ASP A 11 -19.60 13.59 -11.62
N ALA A 12 -19.03 13.54 -10.42
CA ALA A 12 -18.57 14.73 -9.71
C ALA A 12 -17.45 15.44 -10.49
N LEU A 13 -16.46 14.69 -10.97
CA LEU A 13 -15.37 15.26 -11.77
C LEU A 13 -15.85 15.82 -13.11
N ARG A 14 -16.85 15.19 -13.76
CA ARG A 14 -17.50 15.74 -14.96
C ARG A 14 -18.20 17.05 -14.65
N ALA A 15 -18.89 17.15 -13.51
CA ALA A 15 -19.58 18.37 -13.08
C ALA A 15 -18.59 19.52 -12.79
N ASP A 16 -17.39 19.18 -12.31
CA ASP A 16 -16.29 20.14 -12.08
C ASP A 16 -15.53 20.52 -13.37
N GLY A 17 -15.92 19.96 -14.53
CA GLY A 17 -15.35 20.27 -15.83
C GLY A 17 -14.05 19.54 -16.16
N ALA A 18 -13.75 18.43 -15.48
CA ALA A 18 -12.59 17.61 -15.81
C ALA A 18 -12.75 16.89 -17.17
N ASP A 19 -11.64 16.73 -17.88
CA ASP A 19 -11.58 15.97 -19.14
C ASP A 19 -11.86 14.47 -18.93
N GLU A 20 -12.57 13.84 -19.88
CA GLU A 20 -13.00 12.45 -19.75
C GLU A 20 -11.82 11.47 -19.63
N THR A 21 -10.70 11.74 -20.32
CA THR A 21 -9.49 10.87 -20.21
C THR A 21 -8.83 11.00 -18.85
N ALA A 22 -8.86 12.19 -18.24
CA ALA A 22 -8.39 12.40 -16.88
C ALA A 22 -9.28 11.68 -15.86
N ILE A 23 -10.61 11.71 -16.07
CA ILE A 23 -11.58 11.02 -15.23
C ILE A 23 -11.39 9.51 -15.28
N GLU A 24 -11.24 8.94 -16.48
CA GLU A 24 -10.98 7.50 -16.67
C GLU A 24 -9.72 7.06 -15.93
N LYS A 25 -8.61 7.80 -16.09
CA LYS A 25 -7.36 7.52 -15.38
C LYS A 25 -7.52 7.59 -13.87
N PHE A 26 -8.20 8.62 -13.36
CA PHE A 26 -8.41 8.79 -11.93
C PHE A 26 -9.25 7.65 -11.34
N VAL A 27 -10.34 7.29 -12.03
CA VAL A 27 -11.19 6.16 -11.64
C VAL A 27 -10.43 4.84 -11.65
N ALA A 28 -9.58 4.61 -12.65
CA ALA A 28 -8.74 3.42 -12.72
C ALA A 28 -7.74 3.38 -11.55
N MET A 29 -7.05 4.48 -11.26
CA MET A 29 -6.11 4.56 -10.13
C MET A 29 -6.80 4.30 -8.79
N GLU A 30 -7.99 4.86 -8.57
CA GLU A 30 -8.75 4.65 -7.33
C GLU A 30 -9.21 3.19 -7.19
N LYS A 31 -9.64 2.54 -8.28
CA LYS A 31 -9.98 1.12 -8.28
C LYS A 31 -8.79 0.26 -7.88
N GLU A 32 -7.63 0.52 -8.48
CA GLU A 32 -6.40 -0.20 -8.16
C GLU A 32 -5.97 0.03 -6.70
N HIS A 33 -6.09 1.26 -6.20
CA HIS A 33 -5.81 1.58 -4.80
C HIS A 33 -6.77 0.84 -3.85
N ASP A 34 -8.07 0.83 -4.14
CA ASP A 34 -9.08 0.10 -3.35
C ASP A 34 -8.84 -1.41 -3.38
N GLU A 35 -8.45 -1.96 -4.53
CA GLU A 35 -8.08 -3.37 -4.66
C GLU A 35 -6.85 -3.72 -3.83
N PHE A 36 -5.82 -2.89 -3.91
CA PHE A 36 -4.63 -3.05 -3.09
C PHE A 36 -4.97 -2.92 -1.59
N ALA A 37 -5.77 -1.94 -1.18
CA ALA A 37 -6.14 -1.72 0.21
C ALA A 37 -6.98 -2.88 0.79
N ARG A 38 -7.80 -3.55 -0.02
CA ARG A 38 -8.62 -4.69 0.39
C ARG A 38 -7.81 -5.84 0.97
N ASN A 39 -6.56 -6.01 0.52
CA ASN A 39 -5.67 -7.09 0.96
C ASN A 39 -4.75 -6.69 2.12
N SER A 40 -4.99 -5.55 2.78
CA SER A 40 -4.18 -5.12 3.92
C SER A 40 -4.12 -6.17 5.04
N GLY A 41 -2.92 -6.42 5.56
CA GLY A 41 -2.66 -7.43 6.59
C GLY A 41 -2.58 -8.88 6.09
N ILE A 42 -2.76 -9.14 4.79
CA ILE A 42 -2.63 -10.48 4.19
C ILE A 42 -1.29 -10.56 3.45
N THR A 43 -0.56 -11.67 3.62
CA THR A 43 0.69 -11.91 2.88
C THR A 43 0.42 -12.56 1.54
N ASP A 44 0.91 -11.96 0.46
CA ASP A 44 0.91 -12.55 -0.87
C ASP A 44 2.04 -13.59 -0.96
N ILE A 45 1.71 -14.84 -1.28
CA ILE A 45 2.71 -15.93 -1.36
C ILE A 45 3.81 -15.60 -2.38
N ALA A 46 3.46 -15.01 -3.52
CA ALA A 46 4.43 -14.60 -4.54
C ALA A 46 5.34 -13.46 -4.04
N ALA A 47 4.80 -12.47 -3.33
CA ALA A 47 5.59 -11.39 -2.75
C ALA A 47 6.51 -11.91 -1.65
N TYR A 48 6.03 -12.85 -0.83
CA TYR A 48 6.84 -13.49 0.20
C TYR A 48 8.04 -14.24 -0.38
N LYS A 49 7.86 -14.96 -1.50
CA LYS A 49 8.97 -15.61 -2.22
C LYS A 49 10.03 -14.60 -2.67
N LYS A 50 9.60 -13.48 -3.27
CA LYS A 50 10.53 -12.41 -3.68
C LYS A 50 11.23 -11.76 -2.49
N TRP A 51 10.49 -11.51 -1.41
CA TRP A 51 11.03 -10.98 -0.16
C TRP A 51 12.11 -11.90 0.40
N MET A 52 11.84 -13.20 0.49
CA MET A 52 12.80 -14.18 1.01
C MET A 52 14.02 -14.39 0.10
N ALA A 53 13.90 -14.08 -1.20
CA ALA A 53 15.02 -14.10 -2.13
C ALA A 53 15.97 -12.90 -1.97
N LEU A 54 15.54 -11.82 -1.30
CA LEU A 54 16.41 -10.68 -1.03
C LEU A 54 17.48 -11.06 0.02
N PRO A 55 18.72 -10.51 -0.12
CA PRO A 55 19.75 -10.65 0.89
C PRO A 55 19.22 -10.24 2.27
N GLU A 56 19.68 -10.94 3.31
CA GLU A 56 19.24 -10.67 4.69
C GLU A 56 19.50 -9.21 5.09
N GLU A 57 20.63 -8.64 4.68
CA GLU A 57 20.98 -7.25 4.95
C GLU A 57 19.97 -6.27 4.32
N THR A 58 19.54 -6.54 3.08
CA THR A 58 18.50 -5.77 2.39
C THR A 58 17.17 -5.86 3.13
N ARG A 59 16.76 -7.07 3.51
CA ARG A 59 15.53 -7.28 4.30
C ARG A 59 15.58 -6.53 5.63
N ARG A 60 16.71 -6.60 6.33
CA ARG A 60 16.93 -5.90 7.59
C ARG A 60 16.83 -4.38 7.42
N ALA A 61 17.53 -3.82 6.44
CA ALA A 61 17.50 -2.38 6.15
C ALA A 61 16.07 -1.90 5.85
N CYS A 62 15.30 -2.71 5.13
CA CYS A 62 13.88 -2.48 4.89
C CYS A 62 13.05 -2.45 6.18
N LEU A 63 13.21 -3.44 7.05
CA LEU A 63 12.46 -3.53 8.30
C LEU A 63 12.83 -2.41 9.29
N THR A 64 14.09 -1.95 9.30
CA THR A 64 14.58 -0.91 10.22
C THR A 64 14.41 0.52 9.71
N SER A 65 14.03 0.72 8.45
CA SER A 65 13.82 2.03 7.82
C SER A 65 12.36 2.47 7.79
N ALA A 66 11.48 1.81 8.54
CA ALA A 66 10.09 2.18 8.59
C ALA A 66 9.89 3.51 9.34
N PHE A 67 9.11 4.41 8.75
CA PHE A 67 8.78 5.69 9.36
C PHE A 67 7.50 5.55 10.19
N CYS A 68 7.59 5.82 11.49
CA CYS A 68 6.44 5.88 12.38
C CYS A 68 6.14 7.33 12.73
N LEU A 69 4.97 7.85 12.35
CA LEU A 69 4.57 9.24 12.62
C LEU A 69 4.65 9.64 14.10
N LYS A 70 4.47 8.68 15.04
CA LYS A 70 4.58 8.96 16.49
C LYS A 70 6.03 8.94 16.98
N CYS A 71 6.85 8.03 16.47
CA CYS A 71 8.20 7.77 16.99
C CYS A 71 9.32 8.37 16.13
N MET A 72 8.98 8.96 14.98
CA MET A 72 9.86 9.50 13.93
C MET A 72 10.75 8.45 13.23
N SER A 73 11.09 7.35 13.90
CA SER A 73 11.77 6.20 13.31
C SER A 73 11.36 4.93 14.04
N THR A 74 11.32 3.81 13.30
CA THR A 74 11.04 2.52 13.91
C THR A 74 11.58 1.34 13.11
N THR A 75 11.61 0.20 13.80
CA THR A 75 11.71 -1.11 13.18
C THR A 75 10.30 -1.72 13.14
N ILE A 76 9.97 -2.42 12.06
CA ILE A 76 8.74 -3.20 11.98
C ILE A 76 8.87 -4.43 12.89
N ALA A 77 7.91 -4.62 13.80
CA ALA A 77 7.88 -5.79 14.68
C ALA A 77 7.67 -7.10 13.90
N PRO A 78 8.08 -8.26 14.43
CA PRO A 78 7.74 -9.56 13.85
C PRO A 78 6.22 -9.74 13.66
N GLY A 79 5.83 -10.58 12.69
CA GLY A 79 4.42 -10.78 12.33
C GLY A 79 3.88 -9.78 11.29
N TYR A 80 4.76 -9.22 10.46
CA TYR A 80 4.39 -8.34 9.36
C TYR A 80 3.84 -9.11 8.15
N ALA A 81 2.96 -8.47 7.39
CA ALA A 81 2.48 -8.93 6.10
C ALA A 81 3.38 -8.41 4.97
N VAL A 82 3.50 -9.21 3.90
CA VAL A 82 4.30 -8.88 2.72
C VAL A 82 3.41 -8.94 1.48
N ARG A 83 3.32 -7.82 0.75
CA ARG A 83 2.44 -7.68 -0.41
C ARG A 83 3.18 -7.15 -1.62
N GLN A 84 2.74 -7.53 -2.81
CA GLN A 84 3.30 -6.97 -4.04
C GLN A 84 2.57 -5.65 -4.35
N ASP A 85 3.34 -4.61 -4.65
CA ASP A 85 2.85 -3.38 -5.26
C ASP A 85 3.56 -3.14 -6.59
N LYS A 86 3.07 -2.17 -7.37
CA LYS A 86 3.62 -1.78 -8.67
C LYS A 86 5.10 -1.39 -8.61
N ILE A 87 5.51 -0.72 -7.53
CA ILE A 87 6.86 -0.17 -7.38
C ILE A 87 7.80 -1.03 -6.51
N GLY A 88 7.30 -2.10 -5.88
CA GLY A 88 8.12 -2.93 -5.00
C GLY A 88 7.32 -3.85 -4.07
N ILE A 89 8.01 -4.35 -3.04
CA ILE A 89 7.44 -5.18 -2.00
C ILE A 89 6.97 -4.28 -0.85
N VAL A 90 5.68 -4.31 -0.52
CA VAL A 90 5.13 -3.56 0.60
C VAL A 90 5.11 -4.44 1.84
N ILE A 91 5.73 -3.94 2.91
CA ILE A 91 5.74 -4.55 4.23
C ILE A 91 4.75 -3.78 5.11
N GLU A 92 3.74 -4.47 5.60
CA GLU A 92 2.77 -3.92 6.54
C GLU A 92 2.95 -4.55 7.91
N GLY A 93 3.11 -3.74 8.93
CA GLY A 93 3.21 -4.25 10.28
C GLY A 93 2.97 -3.16 11.30
N VAL A 94 3.57 -3.34 12.47
CA VAL A 94 3.46 -2.39 13.56
C VAL A 94 4.83 -1.90 14.01
N CYS A 95 4.86 -0.66 14.47
CA CYS A 95 6.02 -0.05 15.08
C CYS A 95 6.41 -0.85 16.34
N SER A 96 7.66 -1.34 16.40
CA SER A 96 8.15 -2.12 17.54
C SER A 96 8.13 -1.34 18.88
N LYS A 97 8.14 0.00 18.83
CA LYS A 97 8.14 0.86 20.03
C LYS A 97 6.74 1.19 20.55
N CYS A 98 5.77 1.44 19.67
CA CYS A 98 4.46 1.98 20.07
C CYS A 98 3.24 1.23 19.52
N GLY A 99 3.45 0.15 18.76
CA GLY A 99 2.36 -0.70 18.24
C GLY A 99 1.51 -0.08 17.14
N ARG A 100 1.76 1.17 16.74
CA ARG A 100 1.02 1.81 15.64
C ARG A 100 1.34 1.15 14.31
N ARG A 101 0.33 1.06 13.43
CA ARG A 101 0.50 0.57 12.06
C ARG A 101 1.57 1.37 11.33
N VAL A 102 2.44 0.67 10.64
CA VAL A 102 3.48 1.22 9.77
C VAL A 102 3.51 0.42 8.47
N VAL A 103 3.83 1.12 7.38
CA VAL A 103 3.96 0.54 6.05
C VAL A 103 5.27 0.99 5.46
N ARG A 104 6.01 0.07 4.83
CA ARG A 104 7.27 0.37 4.15
C ARG A 104 7.30 -0.35 2.80
N CYS A 105 7.55 0.40 1.72
CA CYS A 105 7.81 -0.17 0.40
C CYS A 105 9.33 -0.40 0.21
N CYS A 106 9.69 -1.59 -0.22
CA CYS A 106 11.05 -2.06 -0.48
C CYS A 106 11.23 -2.31 -1.97
N TYR A 107 12.23 -1.67 -2.55
CA TYR A 107 12.61 -1.78 -3.96
C TYR A 107 14.04 -2.32 -4.08
#